data_AF-A0A4Q5LBW9-F1
#
_entry.id   AF-A0A4Q5LBW9-F1
#
_cell.length_a   1.000
_cell.length_b   1.000
_cell.length_c   1.000
_cell.angle_alpha   90.00
_cell.angle_beta   90.00
_cell.angle_gamma   90.00
#
_symmetry.space_group_name_H-M   'P 1'
#
loop_
_entity.id
_entity.type
_entity.pdbx_description
1 polymer ?
#
loop_
_entity_poly.entity_id
_entity_poly.type
_entity_poly.pdbx_seq_one_letter_code
_entity_poly.pdbx_strand_id
1 'polypeptide(L)' 'MTLASLLLVGMFGTTEILLILFVIILLFGAKRIPELAKGLGKGIREFKDASKDEKPEFQDRPVNPNDPNRNRL' A
#
# COMPACT_ATOMS: atom_id res chain seq x y z
N MET A 1 -41.20 3.81 2.57
CA MET A 1 -40.61 3.40 1.27
C MET A 1 -39.16 3.86 1.14
N THR A 2 -38.84 5.13 1.39
CA THR A 2 -37.46 5.67 1.35
C THR A 2 -36.48 5.02 2.35
N LEU A 3 -36.93 4.67 3.56
CA LEU A 3 -36.10 4.01 4.58
C LEU A 3 -35.66 2.59 4.17
N ALA A 4 -36.54 1.86 3.47
CA ALA A 4 -36.25 0.53 2.96
C ALA A 4 -35.23 0.59 1.82
N SER A 5 -35.34 1.57 0.93
CA SER A 5 -34.34 1.81 -0.13
C SER A 5 -32.97 2.22 0.43
N LEU A 6 -32.92 2.98 1.52
CA LEU A 6 -31.65 3.34 2.17
C LEU A 6 -30.97 2.15 2.85
N LEU A 7 -31.74 1.24 3.47
CA LEU A 7 -31.21 -0.04 3.96
C LEU A 7 -30.73 -0.94 2.83
N LEU A 8 -31.48 -0.98 1.71
CA LEU A 8 -31.09 -1.70 0.50
C LEU A 8 -29.74 -1.16 -0.03
N VAL A 9 -29.59 0.16 -0.17
CA VAL A 9 -28.35 0.85 -0.60
C VAL A 9 -27.20 0.69 0.40
N GLY A 10 -27.49 0.71 1.70
CA GLY A 10 -26.49 0.42 2.74
C GLY A 10 -25.94 -1.01 2.67
N MET A 11 -26.75 -1.97 2.23
CA MET A 11 -26.32 -3.35 1.97
C MET A 11 -25.72 -3.54 0.57
N PHE A 12 -26.04 -2.68 -0.39
CA PHE A 12 -25.52 -2.76 -1.76
C PHE A 12 -24.04 -2.42 -1.86
N GLY A 13 -23.50 -1.51 -1.05
CA GLY A 13 -22.06 -1.17 -1.12
C GLY A 13 -21.15 -2.40 -0.96
N THR A 14 -21.43 -3.26 0.02
CA THR A 14 -20.64 -4.49 0.23
C THR A 14 -21.02 -5.59 -0.76
N THR A 15 -22.31 -5.70 -1.11
CA THR A 15 -22.81 -6.74 -2.01
C THR A 15 -22.32 -6.54 -3.44
N GLU A 16 -22.34 -5.32 -3.99
CA GLU A 16 -21.80 -5.00 -5.32
C GLU A 16 -20.32 -5.37 -5.41
N ILE A 17 -19.52 -4.96 -4.41
CA ILE A 17 -18.09 -5.25 -4.36
C ILE A 17 -17.85 -6.76 -4.32
N LEU A 18 -18.64 -7.50 -3.53
CA LEU A 18 -18.55 -8.95 -3.44
C LEU A 18 -18.88 -9.62 -4.79
N LEU A 19 -19.89 -9.10 -5.50
CA LEU A 19 -20.37 -9.63 -6.78
C LEU A 19 -19.34 -9.38 -7.89
N ILE A 20 -18.74 -8.18 -7.95
CA ILE A 20 -17.65 -7.86 -8.86
C ILE A 20 -16.43 -8.75 -8.57
N LEU A 21 -16.05 -8.89 -7.30
CA LEU A 21 -14.95 -9.75 -6.88
C LEU A 21 -15.21 -11.21 -7.28
N PHE A 22 -16.45 -11.68 -7.14
CA PHE A 22 -16.87 -13.02 -7.53
C PHE A 22 -16.70 -13.24 -9.04
N VAL A 23 -17.14 -12.30 -9.87
CA VAL A 23 -16.95 -12.37 -11.34
C VAL A 23 -15.46 -12.37 -11.71
N ILE A 24 -14.65 -11.52 -11.10
CA ILE A 24 -13.18 -11.49 -11.32
C ILE A 24 -12.57 -12.85 -10.94
N ILE A 25 -12.99 -13.44 -9.83
CA ILE A 25 -12.52 -14.75 -9.40
C ILE A 25 -12.95 -15.86 -10.36
N LEU A 26 -14.13 -15.78 -10.97
CA LEU A 26 -14.57 -16.75 -11.99
C LEU A 26 -13.76 -16.62 -13.29
N LEU A 27 -13.45 -15.39 -13.72
CA LEU A 27 -12.70 -15.12 -14.95
C LEU A 27 -11.21 -15.46 -14.82
N PHE A 28 -10.58 -14.98 -13.74
CA PHE A 28 -9.14 -15.12 -13.54
C PHE A 28 -8.78 -16.32 -12.65
N GLY A 29 -9.71 -16.81 -11.83
CA GLY A 29 -9.47 -17.84 -10.83
C GLY A 29 -9.08 -17.27 -9.47
N ALA A 30 -9.58 -17.88 -8.38
CA ALA A 30 -9.28 -17.46 -6.99
C ALA A 30 -7.79 -17.47 -6.65
N LYS A 31 -6.98 -18.24 -7.40
CA LYS A 31 -5.53 -18.36 -7.19
C LYS A 31 -4.72 -17.22 -7.82
N ARG A 32 -5.25 -16.49 -8.81
CA ARG A 32 -4.50 -15.43 -9.50
C ARG A 32 -4.36 -14.15 -8.69
N ILE A 33 -5.39 -13.76 -7.94
CA ILE A 33 -5.34 -12.57 -7.07
C ILE A 33 -4.18 -12.64 -6.04
N PRO A 34 -4.03 -13.71 -5.23
CA PRO A 34 -2.93 -13.80 -4.28
C PRO A 34 -1.56 -13.96 -4.96
N GLU A 35 -1.50 -14.57 -6.15
CA GLU A 35 -0.26 -14.70 -6.93
C GLU A 35 0.22 -13.32 -7.43
N LEU A 36 -0.69 -12.51 -7.99
CA LEU A 36 -0.42 -11.13 -8.40
C LEU A 36 -0.06 -10.24 -7.22
N ALA A 37 -0.78 -10.34 -6.10
CA ALA A 37 -0.48 -9.58 -4.89
C ALA A 37 0.91 -9.92 -4.33
N LYS A 38 1.32 -11.20 -4.34
CA LYS A 38 2.67 -11.63 -3.94
C LYS A 38 3.73 -11.07 -4.89
N GLY A 39 3.50 -11.09 -6.20
CA GLY A 39 4.42 -10.52 -7.20
C GLY A 39 4.60 -9.01 -7.02
N LEU A 40 3.49 -8.27 -6.93
CA LEU A 40 3.49 -6.82 -6.67
C LEU A 40 4.16 -6.48 -5.34
N GLY A 41 3.85 -7.22 -4.27
CA GLY A 41 4.44 -6.99 -2.95
C GLY A 41 5.96 -7.18 -2.93
N LYS A 42 6.47 -8.19 -3.65
CA LYS A 42 7.92 -8.38 -3.84
C LYS A 42 8.54 -7.23 -4.64
N GLY A 43 7.94 -6.86 -5.77
CA GLY A 43 8.43 -5.76 -6.60
C GLY A 43 8.48 -4.42 -5.86
N ILE A 44 7.43 -4.09 -5.07
CA ILE A 44 7.42 -2.87 -4.24
C ILE A 44 8.51 -2.93 -3.16
N ARG A 45 8.75 -4.09 -2.57
CA ARG A 45 9.81 -4.26 -1.56
C ARG A 45 11.19 -4.07 -2.17
N GLU A 46 11.49 -4.74 -3.26
CA GLU A 46 12.75 -4.62 -4.00
C GLU A 46 12.98 -3.18 -4.47
N PHE A 47 11.94 -2.52 -5.00
CA PHE A 47 11.99 -1.12 -5.41
C PHE A 47 12.32 -0.18 -4.24
N LYS A 48 11.68 -0.39 -3.08
CA LYS A 48 11.94 0.39 -1.87
C LYS A 48 13.35 0.16 -1.33
N ASP A 49 13.83 -1.08 -1.36
CA ASP A 49 15.15 -1.45 -0.84
C ASP A 49 16.24 -0.83 -1.74
N ALA A 50 16.11 -0.93 -3.07
CA ALA A 50 16.99 -0.22 -4.00
C ALA A 50 16.97 1.31 -3.80
N SER A 51 15.77 1.90 -3.64
CA SER A 51 15.62 3.34 -3.41
C SER A 51 16.17 3.82 -2.06
N LYS A 52 16.43 2.91 -1.10
CA LYS A 52 17.01 3.25 0.21
C LYS A 52 18.53 3.32 0.14
N ASP A 53 19.17 2.41 -0.60
CA ASP A 53 20.62 2.41 -0.79
C ASP A 53 21.10 3.64 -1.59
N GLU A 54 20.21 4.23 -2.39
CA GLU A 54 20.46 5.46 -3.14
C GLU A 54 20.30 6.75 -2.31
N LYS A 55 19.72 6.67 -1.10
CA LYS A 55 19.66 7.84 -0.21
C LYS A 55 21.00 7.98 0.49
N PRO A 56 21.73 9.08 0.24
CA PRO A 56 22.98 9.33 0.94
C PRO A 56 22.72 9.31 2.44
N GLU A 57 23.50 8.54 3.20
CA GLU A 57 23.44 8.32 4.65
C GLU A 57 23.65 9.61 5.50
N PHE A 58 23.53 10.80 4.89
CA PHE A 58 23.79 12.09 5.49
C PHE A 58 22.60 12.67 6.28
N GLN A 59 21.44 12.02 6.33
CA GLN A 59 20.25 12.59 7.00
C GLN A 59 19.92 12.03 8.39
N ASP A 60 20.58 10.97 8.87
CA ASP A 60 20.30 10.39 10.20
C ASP A 60 21.41 10.65 11.24
N ARG A 61 22.30 11.61 11.00
CA ARG A 61 23.14 12.12 12.10
C ARG A 61 22.30 13.09 12.94
N PRO A 62 21.95 12.77 14.20
CA PRO A 62 21.40 13.79 15.08
C PRO A 62 22.40 14.93 15.13
N VAL A 63 21.95 16.15 14.80
CA VAL A 63 22.77 17.36 14.90
C VAL A 63 23.23 17.45 16.35
N ASN A 64 24.48 17.06 16.61
CA ASN A 64 25.07 17.11 17.93
C ASN A 64 25.36 18.59 18.25
N PRO A 65 24.63 19.23 19.18
CA PRO A 65 24.82 20.64 19.49
C PRO A 65 26.21 20.93 20.08
N ASN A 66 26.92 19.89 20.53
CA ASN A 66 28.25 19.96 21.12
C ASN A 66 29.36 19.54 20.16
N ASP A 67 29.13 19.52 18.84
CA ASP A 67 30.17 19.22 17.86
C ASP A 67 31.27 20.31 17.89
N PRO A 68 32.51 20.00 18.34
CA PRO A 68 33.61 20.95 18.45
C PRO A 68 34.12 21.47 17.09
N ASN A 69 33.66 20.91 15.98
CA ASN A 69 34.04 21.30 14.62
C ASN A 69 32.99 22.17 13.90
N ARG A 70 31.88 22.55 14.55
CA ARG A 70 30.79 23.32 13.93
C ARG A 70 31.19 24.73 13.45
N ASN A 71 32.31 25.28 13.93
CA ASN A 71 32.74 26.66 13.66
C ASN A 71 33.90 26.76 12.66
N ARG A 72 34.10 25.75 11.80
CA ARG A 72 35.18 25.73 10.78
C ARG A 72 34.72 26.08 9.36
N LEU A 73 33.52 26.64 9.21
CA LEU A 73 32.97 27.24 7.99
C LEU A 73 32.71 28.73 8.26
#